data_AF-A0A973GMH8-F1
#
_entry.id   AF-A0A973GMH8-F1
#
_cell.length_a   1.000
_cell.length_b   1.000
_cell.length_c   1.000
_cell.angle_alpha   90.00
_cell.angle_beta   90.00
_cell.angle_gamma   90.00
#
_symmetry.space_group_name_H-M   'P 1'
#
loop_
_entity.id
_entity.type
_entity.pdbx_description
1 polymer ?
#
loop_
_entity_poly.entity_id
_entity_poly.type
_entity_poly.pdbx_seq_one_letter_code
_entity_poly.pdbx_strand_id
1 'polypeptide(L)'
;MPPLVEKTPEKANSAGEYQAELSNILNRQLVPEVIDTYADQALNDLVVLVQGATETFASHTKKHFETTRDLETAAFAHYKLGNVESILDHIAGLADQIRSIDHVINRAKSIDRVISPPDPAGARITEGDGSFEKKKDVPRLKTTLFVLAHDFGLDINDPEQVSVTSGIVRPDMMRRSSYYCVQAETIDRTILVCDEAENATYVFDSAKLSEANITNDDLLGLTKSEKDELLAENPVLGTKLKYTASFVTRLSATICEPGKDPAKIARLEAKLHDTYLLPQATDDIATMSGIARGLVIDKKIVTQAIGKLKDDLGEVLPHNFNGSVHSGYTPYQQAVIENHFFDRGMLVEEAPEGVIALSAFVKAHQTFGYEKAKAAVEELSAAPDYFGEVKTYRFKQARVPGFTPAQQDMLLEYLMAKQELIPEAPEGYRSMSGLANFLGIDKKTIGSAVKRLGGMKDETETYRFGKNDGTGYSPEQQARIIKALKPAVLSRITSIDPRAVNLEELLLVR
;
A
#
# COMPACT_ATOMS: atom_id res chain seq x y z
N MET A 1 -36.00 11.99 -22.88
CA MET A 1 -34.74 12.02 -23.64
C MET A 1 -34.28 13.47 -23.72
N PRO A 2 -33.25 13.88 -22.97
CA PRO A 2 -32.54 15.13 -23.27
C PRO A 2 -31.71 14.95 -24.56
N PRO A 3 -31.36 16.04 -25.27
CA PRO A 3 -30.78 15.95 -26.59
C PRO A 3 -29.35 15.41 -26.54
N LEU A 4 -29.06 14.48 -27.46
CA LEU A 4 -27.72 14.02 -27.82
C LEU A 4 -26.89 15.23 -28.22
N VAL A 5 -25.85 15.55 -27.47
CA VAL A 5 -24.83 16.49 -27.93
C VAL A 5 -23.92 15.68 -28.86
N GLU A 6 -24.14 15.82 -30.17
CA GLU A 6 -23.20 15.34 -31.19
C GLU A 6 -21.87 16.06 -31.01
N LYS A 7 -20.91 15.42 -30.35
CA LYS A 7 -19.50 15.80 -30.46
C LYS A 7 -19.00 15.31 -31.81
N THR A 8 -18.83 16.23 -32.75
CA THR A 8 -18.06 15.99 -33.97
C THR A 8 -16.62 15.59 -33.61
N PRO A 9 -16.03 14.55 -34.23
CA PRO A 9 -14.67 14.14 -33.94
C PRO A 9 -13.69 15.22 -34.41
N GLU A 10 -13.00 15.87 -33.46
CA GLU A 10 -11.77 16.59 -33.78
C GLU A 10 -10.72 15.55 -34.20
N LYS A 11 -10.24 15.63 -35.44
CA LYS A 11 -9.32 14.65 -36.03
C LYS A 11 -7.99 14.64 -35.29
N ALA A 12 -7.79 13.64 -34.44
CA ALA A 12 -6.49 13.27 -33.93
C ALA A 12 -5.61 12.71 -35.07
N ASN A 13 -4.49 13.37 -35.36
CA ASN A 13 -3.62 13.12 -36.52
C ASN A 13 -2.32 12.39 -36.17
N SER A 14 -2.08 12.02 -34.91
CA SER A 14 -0.86 11.31 -34.51
C SER A 14 -1.08 10.17 -33.51
N ALA A 15 -0.17 9.18 -33.51
CA ALA A 15 -0.25 8.03 -32.60
C ALA A 15 -0.17 8.38 -31.11
N GLY A 16 0.42 9.54 -30.78
CA GLY A 16 0.45 10.03 -29.40
C GLY A 16 -0.89 10.60 -28.94
N GLU A 17 -1.72 11.12 -29.85
CA GLU A 17 -3.00 11.74 -29.52
C GLU A 17 -4.04 10.70 -29.10
N TYR A 18 -4.18 9.60 -29.85
CA TYR A 18 -5.11 8.52 -29.48
C TYR A 18 -4.73 7.84 -28.15
N GLN A 19 -3.44 7.69 -27.84
CA GLN A 19 -2.99 7.16 -26.54
C GLN A 19 -3.31 8.12 -25.39
N ALA A 20 -3.12 9.42 -25.61
CA ALA A 20 -3.46 10.44 -24.63
C ALA A 20 -4.98 10.52 -24.41
N GLU A 21 -5.77 10.41 -25.47
CA GLU A 21 -7.23 10.40 -25.41
C GLU A 21 -7.75 9.17 -24.65
N LEU A 22 -7.23 7.97 -24.97
CA LEU A 22 -7.55 6.76 -24.22
C LEU A 22 -7.19 6.92 -22.73
N SER A 23 -6.01 7.46 -22.44
CA SER A 23 -5.59 7.73 -21.06
C SER A 23 -6.52 8.73 -20.35
N ASN A 24 -7.01 9.76 -21.05
CA ASN A 24 -7.95 10.73 -20.49
C ASN A 24 -9.32 10.11 -20.20
N ILE A 25 -9.79 9.20 -21.06
CA ILE A 25 -11.04 8.46 -20.85
C ILE A 25 -10.89 7.58 -19.59
N LEU A 26 -9.83 6.78 -19.52
CA LEU A 26 -9.62 5.81 -18.43
C LEU A 26 -9.34 6.45 -17.07
N ASN A 27 -8.71 7.64 -17.05
CA ASN A 27 -8.41 8.38 -15.83
C ASN A 27 -9.54 9.33 -15.40
N ARG A 28 -10.73 9.22 -16.00
CA ARG A 28 -11.90 10.01 -15.60
C ARG A 28 -12.23 9.74 -14.14
N GLN A 29 -12.17 10.79 -13.33
CA GLN A 29 -12.56 10.74 -11.93
C GLN A 29 -14.07 10.62 -11.81
N LEU A 30 -14.53 9.73 -10.94
CA LEU A 30 -15.92 9.68 -10.54
C LEU A 30 -16.23 10.85 -9.61
N VAL A 31 -17.20 11.68 -10.00
CA VAL A 31 -17.86 12.63 -9.10
C VAL A 31 -19.33 12.27 -8.98
N PRO A 32 -19.98 12.52 -7.82
CA PRO A 32 -21.35 12.05 -7.61
C PRO A 32 -22.33 12.54 -8.68
N GLU A 33 -22.21 13.76 -9.21
CA GLU A 33 -23.14 14.27 -10.22
C GLU A 33 -23.16 13.50 -11.54
N VAL A 34 -22.09 12.78 -11.85
CA VAL A 34 -21.98 12.06 -13.11
C VAL A 34 -22.16 10.56 -12.94
N ILE A 35 -22.40 10.03 -11.74
CA ILE A 35 -22.48 8.58 -11.48
C ILE A 35 -23.40 7.85 -12.48
N ASP A 36 -24.58 8.41 -12.74
CA ASP A 36 -25.57 7.82 -13.66
C ASP A 36 -25.11 7.76 -15.12
N THR A 37 -24.13 8.58 -15.48
CA THR A 37 -23.61 8.71 -16.85
C THR A 37 -22.13 8.37 -16.94
N TYR A 38 -21.49 7.98 -15.84
CA TYR A 38 -20.03 7.91 -15.72
C TYR A 38 -19.45 6.87 -16.68
N ALA A 39 -19.97 5.64 -16.58
CA ALA A 39 -19.57 4.55 -17.45
C ALA A 39 -20.12 4.73 -18.88
N ASP A 40 -21.36 5.18 -19.05
CA ASP A 40 -21.96 5.38 -20.38
C ASP A 40 -21.23 6.46 -21.20
N GLN A 41 -20.83 7.57 -20.57
CA GLN A 41 -20.02 8.59 -21.24
C GLN A 41 -18.64 8.04 -21.61
N ALA A 42 -18.01 7.27 -20.73
CA ALA A 42 -16.71 6.67 -21.02
C ALA A 42 -16.80 5.64 -22.17
N LEU A 43 -17.87 4.85 -22.19
CA LEU A 43 -18.17 3.90 -23.26
C LEU A 43 -18.34 4.63 -24.60
N ASN A 44 -19.15 5.69 -24.63
CA ASN A 44 -19.37 6.49 -25.84
C ASN A 44 -18.06 7.13 -26.34
N ASP A 45 -17.28 7.73 -25.44
CA ASP A 45 -16.00 8.34 -25.83
C ASP A 45 -15.00 7.27 -26.34
N LEU A 46 -15.03 6.06 -25.78
CA LEU A 46 -14.18 4.96 -26.23
C LEU A 46 -14.61 4.43 -27.61
N VAL A 47 -15.91 4.36 -27.90
CA VAL A 47 -16.44 4.02 -29.23
C VAL A 47 -16.01 5.07 -30.26
N VAL A 48 -16.10 6.37 -29.92
CA VAL A 48 -15.63 7.46 -30.79
C VAL A 48 -14.13 7.35 -31.07
N LEU A 49 -13.34 7.04 -30.04
CA LEU A 49 -11.89 6.82 -30.17
C LEU A 49 -11.57 5.64 -31.10
N VAL A 50 -12.26 4.50 -30.92
CA VAL A 50 -12.09 3.31 -31.76
C VAL A 50 -12.42 3.62 -33.22
N GLN A 51 -13.54 4.28 -33.46
CA GLN A 51 -13.97 4.66 -34.80
C GLN A 51 -12.95 5.62 -35.44
N GLY A 52 -12.55 6.68 -34.73
CA GLY A 52 -11.59 7.67 -35.21
C GLY A 52 -10.22 7.06 -35.53
N ALA A 53 -9.70 6.20 -34.65
CA ALA A 53 -8.44 5.49 -34.86
C ALA A 53 -8.53 4.55 -36.08
N THR A 54 -9.61 3.78 -36.19
CA THR A 54 -9.79 2.79 -37.27
C THR A 54 -9.94 3.48 -38.63
N GLU A 55 -10.75 4.53 -38.73
CA GLU A 55 -10.93 5.31 -39.96
C GLU A 55 -9.63 6.02 -40.37
N THR A 56 -8.92 6.60 -39.41
CA THR A 56 -7.64 7.26 -39.67
C THR A 56 -6.61 6.24 -40.15
N PHE A 57 -6.51 5.07 -39.52
CA PHE A 57 -5.62 4.01 -39.98
C PHE A 57 -5.98 3.51 -41.39
N ALA A 58 -7.28 3.27 -41.65
CA ALA A 58 -7.77 2.81 -42.94
C ALA A 58 -7.43 3.78 -44.08
N SER A 59 -7.48 5.09 -43.83
CA SER A 59 -7.14 6.11 -44.83
C SER A 59 -5.64 6.20 -45.17
N HIS A 60 -4.76 5.76 -44.26
CA HIS A 60 -3.29 5.82 -44.44
C HIS A 60 -2.68 4.48 -44.85
N THR A 61 -3.38 3.36 -44.63
CA THR A 61 -2.88 2.03 -44.97
C THR A 61 -3.20 1.68 -46.43
N LYS A 62 -2.22 1.10 -47.13
CA LYS A 62 -2.43 0.49 -48.46
C LYS A 62 -2.84 -0.99 -48.37
N LYS A 63 -2.87 -1.54 -47.15
CA LYS A 63 -3.17 -2.95 -46.92
C LYS A 63 -4.69 -3.15 -46.95
N HIS A 64 -5.14 -4.15 -47.69
CA HIS A 64 -6.52 -4.55 -47.67
C HIS A 64 -6.74 -5.53 -46.51
N PHE A 65 -7.85 -5.36 -45.78
CA PHE A 65 -8.26 -6.22 -44.69
C PHE A 65 -9.59 -6.87 -45.08
N GLU A 66 -9.74 -8.16 -44.81
CA GLU A 66 -10.93 -8.94 -45.19
C GLU A 66 -12.10 -8.66 -44.26
N THR A 67 -11.83 -8.33 -42.99
CA THR A 67 -12.84 -8.04 -41.98
C THR A 67 -12.57 -6.71 -41.28
N THR A 68 -13.63 -6.10 -40.74
CA THR A 68 -13.52 -4.90 -39.88
C THR A 68 -12.70 -5.19 -38.63
N ARG A 69 -12.83 -6.39 -38.06
CA ARG A 69 -12.09 -6.80 -36.85
C ARG A 69 -10.58 -6.83 -37.09
N ASP A 70 -10.13 -7.33 -38.25
CA ASP A 70 -8.71 -7.36 -38.60
C ASP A 70 -8.14 -5.95 -38.79
N LEU A 71 -8.96 -5.04 -39.34
CA LEU A 71 -8.62 -3.64 -39.49
C LEU A 71 -8.49 -2.94 -38.13
N GLU A 72 -9.45 -3.13 -37.23
CA GLU A 72 -9.44 -2.60 -35.86
C GLU A 72 -8.23 -3.12 -35.08
N THR A 73 -8.00 -4.44 -35.11
CA THR A 73 -6.85 -5.08 -34.46
C THR A 73 -5.54 -4.48 -34.96
N ALA A 74 -5.41 -4.25 -36.27
CA ALA A 74 -4.23 -3.62 -36.86
C ALA A 74 -4.09 -2.14 -36.48
N ALA A 75 -5.19 -1.39 -36.41
CA ALA A 75 -5.21 0.01 -35.99
C ALA A 75 -4.80 0.15 -34.52
N PHE A 76 -5.34 -0.68 -33.63
CA PHE A 76 -4.99 -0.68 -32.20
C PHE A 76 -3.52 -1.04 -31.99
N ALA A 77 -2.99 -2.01 -32.75
CA ALA A 77 -1.58 -2.34 -32.71
C ALA A 77 -0.69 -1.19 -33.22
N HIS A 78 -1.10 -0.51 -34.30
CA HIS A 78 -0.37 0.62 -34.87
C HIS A 78 -0.28 1.81 -33.90
N TYR A 79 -1.41 2.19 -33.30
CA TYR A 79 -1.49 3.30 -32.35
C TYR A 79 -1.16 2.89 -30.90
N LYS A 80 -0.86 1.60 -30.66
CA LYS A 80 -0.59 1.02 -29.33
C LYS A 80 -1.71 1.30 -28.32
N LEU A 81 -2.95 1.17 -28.74
CA LEU A 81 -4.14 1.43 -27.91
C LEU A 81 -4.45 0.28 -26.92
N GLY A 82 -3.53 -0.68 -26.79
CA GLY A 82 -3.69 -1.80 -25.89
C GLY A 82 -4.90 -2.64 -26.27
N ASN A 83 -5.51 -3.28 -25.27
CA ASN A 83 -6.67 -4.13 -25.47
C ASN A 83 -7.97 -3.35 -25.25
N VAL A 84 -8.42 -2.63 -26.29
CA VAL A 84 -9.60 -1.78 -26.20
C VAL A 84 -10.90 -2.59 -26.09
N GLU A 85 -10.97 -3.78 -26.69
CA GLU A 85 -12.15 -4.66 -26.65
C GLU A 85 -12.53 -5.00 -25.21
N SER A 86 -11.61 -5.50 -24.40
CA SER A 86 -11.94 -5.87 -23.02
C SER A 86 -12.13 -4.66 -22.10
N ILE A 87 -11.55 -3.50 -22.44
CA ILE A 87 -11.86 -2.25 -21.74
C ILE A 87 -13.32 -1.85 -22.01
N LEU A 88 -13.78 -1.96 -23.26
CA LEU A 88 -15.19 -1.73 -23.61
C LEU A 88 -16.10 -2.66 -22.82
N ASP A 89 -15.78 -3.96 -22.78
CA ASP A 89 -16.56 -4.97 -22.03
C ASP A 89 -16.62 -4.65 -20.52
N HIS A 90 -15.48 -4.28 -19.92
CA HIS A 90 -15.43 -3.88 -18.51
C HIS A 90 -16.29 -2.65 -18.24
N ILE A 91 -16.17 -1.60 -19.06
CA ILE A 91 -16.95 -0.37 -18.88
C ILE A 91 -18.44 -0.63 -19.11
N ALA A 92 -18.81 -1.48 -20.07
CA ALA A 92 -20.20 -1.89 -20.29
C ALA A 92 -20.77 -2.64 -19.08
N GLY A 93 -20.01 -3.60 -18.53
CA GLY A 93 -20.38 -4.29 -17.29
C GLY A 93 -20.49 -3.34 -16.10
N LEU A 94 -19.59 -2.36 -15.98
CA LEU A 94 -19.65 -1.32 -14.96
C LEU A 94 -20.91 -0.46 -15.10
N ALA A 95 -21.32 -0.12 -16.33
CA ALA A 95 -22.55 0.62 -16.58
C ALA A 95 -23.80 -0.16 -16.13
N ASP A 96 -23.83 -1.46 -16.41
CA ASP A 96 -24.91 -2.35 -15.92
C ASP A 96 -24.92 -2.42 -14.38
N GLN A 97 -23.74 -2.53 -13.75
CA GLN A 97 -23.62 -2.53 -12.29
C GLN A 97 -24.13 -1.23 -11.67
N ILE A 98 -23.72 -0.07 -12.20
CA ILE A 98 -24.19 1.25 -11.74
C ILE A 98 -25.72 1.36 -11.87
N ARG A 99 -26.29 0.93 -13.00
CA ARG A 99 -27.76 0.89 -13.19
C ARG A 99 -28.44 -0.05 -12.19
N SER A 100 -27.82 -1.18 -11.85
CA SER A 100 -28.40 -2.13 -10.89
C SER A 100 -28.56 -1.55 -9.48
N ILE A 101 -27.75 -0.56 -9.10
CA ILE A 101 -27.84 0.13 -7.81
C ILE A 101 -29.21 0.79 -7.62
N ASP A 102 -29.85 1.27 -8.70
CA ASP A 102 -31.18 1.87 -8.63
C ASP A 102 -32.21 0.87 -8.07
N HIS A 103 -32.06 -0.41 -8.37
CA HIS A 103 -32.91 -1.45 -7.79
C HIS A 103 -32.69 -1.63 -6.29
N VAL A 104 -31.46 -1.46 -5.79
CA VAL A 104 -31.16 -1.49 -4.35
C VAL A 104 -31.81 -0.29 -3.65
N ILE A 105 -31.64 0.91 -4.21
CA ILE A 105 -32.23 2.15 -3.67
C ILE A 105 -33.75 2.06 -3.62
N ASN A 106 -34.38 1.56 -4.68
CA ASN A 106 -35.84 1.41 -4.75
C ASN A 106 -36.39 0.34 -3.78
N ARG A 107 -35.55 -0.60 -3.34
CA ARG A 107 -35.89 -1.63 -2.33
C ARG A 107 -35.58 -1.19 -0.90
N ALA A 108 -35.05 0.03 -0.69
CA ALA A 108 -34.70 0.53 0.63
C ALA A 108 -35.92 0.46 1.58
N LYS A 109 -35.68 -0.04 2.79
CA LYS A 109 -36.70 -0.16 3.82
C LYS A 109 -37.19 1.23 4.22
N SER A 110 -38.45 1.55 3.93
CA SER A 110 -39.02 2.82 4.36
C SER A 110 -39.51 2.72 5.82
N ILE A 111 -39.19 3.73 6.61
CA ILE A 111 -39.66 3.86 7.99
C ILE A 111 -40.49 5.13 8.15
N ASP A 112 -41.56 5.06 8.96
CA ASP A 112 -42.45 6.19 9.23
C ASP A 112 -41.87 7.14 10.30
N ARG A 113 -40.60 7.52 10.12
CA ARG A 113 -39.92 8.52 10.95
C ARG A 113 -38.93 9.34 10.13
N VAL A 114 -38.67 10.54 10.61
CA VAL A 114 -37.68 11.44 10.00
C VAL A 114 -36.30 10.99 10.45
N ILE A 115 -35.43 10.63 9.50
CA ILE A 115 -34.02 10.40 9.79
C ILE A 115 -33.30 11.73 9.87
N SER A 116 -32.59 11.99 10.96
CA SER A 116 -31.98 13.28 11.26
C SER A 116 -32.99 14.44 11.23
N PRO A 117 -33.83 14.60 12.27
CA PRO A 117 -34.78 15.71 12.38
C PRO A 117 -34.10 17.09 12.31
N PRO A 118 -34.87 18.15 11.99
CA PRO A 118 -34.34 19.51 12.00
C PRO A 118 -34.01 19.93 13.44
N ASP A 119 -33.03 20.82 13.60
CA ASP A 119 -32.70 21.39 14.90
C ASP A 119 -33.92 22.14 15.48
N PRO A 120 -34.16 22.08 16.81
CA PRO A 120 -35.24 22.81 17.44
C PRO A 120 -35.12 24.30 17.11
N ALA A 121 -36.25 24.95 16.80
CA ALA A 121 -36.28 26.30 16.29
C ALA A 121 -35.60 27.32 17.24
N GLY A 122 -34.32 27.62 16.96
CA GLY A 122 -33.53 28.68 17.58
C GLY A 122 -32.84 29.59 16.56
N ALA A 123 -33.06 29.38 15.26
CA ALA A 123 -32.46 30.19 14.20
C ALA A 123 -33.48 31.23 13.70
N ARG A 124 -33.16 32.52 13.90
CA ARG A 124 -33.87 33.64 13.28
C ARG A 124 -34.04 33.37 11.78
N ILE A 125 -35.27 33.32 11.31
CA ILE A 125 -35.58 33.46 9.90
C ILE A 125 -35.26 34.91 9.54
N THR A 126 -34.07 35.16 9.00
CA THR A 126 -33.80 36.40 8.27
C THR A 126 -34.53 36.28 6.93
N GLU A 127 -35.63 37.01 6.78
CA GLU A 127 -36.29 37.21 5.49
C GLU A 127 -35.32 37.93 4.55
N GLY A 128 -34.70 37.16 3.64
CA GLY A 128 -33.91 37.66 2.53
C GLY A 128 -34.78 37.82 1.28
N ASP A 129 -34.47 38.82 0.46
CA ASP A 129 -35.14 39.14 -0.79
C ASP A 129 -34.86 38.09 -1.88
N GLY A 130 -35.65 37.02 -1.83
CA GLY A 130 -35.99 36.15 -2.97
C GLY A 130 -35.02 36.07 -4.15
N SER A 131 -34.15 35.07 -4.11
CA SER A 131 -34.23 34.01 -5.12
C SER A 131 -34.04 32.67 -4.41
N PHE A 132 -35.07 31.82 -4.42
CA PHE A 132 -34.91 30.42 -4.01
C PHE A 132 -34.17 29.71 -5.16
N GLU A 133 -32.84 29.77 -5.15
CA GLU A 133 -32.06 28.86 -5.99
C GLU A 133 -32.44 27.43 -5.59
N LYS A 134 -32.88 26.63 -6.58
CA LYS A 134 -33.22 25.22 -6.33
C LYS A 134 -31.97 24.52 -5.82
N LYS A 135 -32.05 23.93 -4.62
CA LYS A 135 -30.97 23.07 -4.11
C LYS A 135 -30.70 21.97 -5.12
N LYS A 136 -29.43 21.82 -5.48
CA LYS A 136 -28.96 20.81 -6.43
C LYS A 136 -29.01 19.44 -5.74
N ASP A 137 -29.76 18.52 -6.32
CA ASP A 137 -29.68 17.10 -5.95
C ASP A 137 -28.44 16.49 -6.60
N VAL A 138 -27.69 15.76 -5.79
CA VAL A 138 -26.43 15.10 -6.12
C VAL A 138 -26.58 13.65 -5.64
N PRO A 139 -26.50 12.63 -6.52
CA PRO A 139 -26.84 11.23 -6.18
C PRO A 139 -25.75 10.57 -5.32
N ARG A 140 -25.62 11.05 -4.09
CA ARG A 140 -24.61 10.61 -3.12
C ARG A 140 -24.94 9.26 -2.54
N LEU A 141 -26.22 8.91 -2.37
CA LEU A 141 -26.60 7.55 -1.97
C LEU A 141 -26.09 6.52 -2.98
N LYS A 142 -26.39 6.72 -4.26
CA LYS A 142 -25.95 5.83 -5.34
C LYS A 142 -24.43 5.74 -5.40
N THR A 143 -23.75 6.88 -5.29
CA THR A 143 -22.28 6.93 -5.24
C THR A 143 -21.72 6.20 -4.01
N THR A 144 -22.37 6.31 -2.85
CA THR A 144 -21.95 5.60 -1.62
C THR A 144 -22.08 4.10 -1.78
N LEU A 145 -23.20 3.61 -2.32
CA LEU A 145 -23.40 2.17 -2.59
C LEU A 145 -22.38 1.65 -3.61
N PHE A 146 -22.10 2.45 -4.65
CA PHE A 146 -21.07 2.12 -5.63
C PHE A 146 -19.68 1.97 -4.98
N VAL A 147 -19.27 2.93 -4.13
CA VAL A 147 -18.01 2.86 -3.39
C VAL A 147 -17.94 1.64 -2.48
N LEU A 148 -19.02 1.33 -1.76
CA LEU A 148 -19.09 0.11 -0.92
C LEU A 148 -18.90 -1.17 -1.73
N ALA A 149 -19.51 -1.26 -2.92
CA ALA A 149 -19.35 -2.42 -3.79
C ALA A 149 -17.92 -2.53 -4.36
N HIS A 150 -17.36 -1.42 -4.85
CA HIS A 150 -16.12 -1.46 -5.62
C HIS A 150 -14.85 -1.31 -4.79
N ASP A 151 -14.85 -0.47 -3.76
CA ASP A 151 -13.65 -0.24 -2.93
C ASP A 151 -13.58 -1.23 -1.76
N PHE A 152 -14.72 -1.73 -1.29
CA PHE A 152 -14.82 -2.60 -0.12
C PHE A 152 -15.30 -4.03 -0.45
N GLY A 153 -15.63 -4.31 -1.71
CA GLY A 153 -16.01 -5.65 -2.17
C GLY A 153 -17.32 -6.17 -1.56
N LEU A 154 -18.20 -5.27 -1.11
CA LEU A 154 -19.46 -5.65 -0.47
C LEU A 154 -20.53 -5.97 -1.51
N ASP A 155 -21.30 -7.03 -1.30
CA ASP A 155 -22.49 -7.29 -2.11
C ASP A 155 -23.64 -6.40 -1.63
N ILE A 156 -23.88 -5.30 -2.34
CA ILE A 156 -24.97 -4.36 -2.06
C ILE A 156 -26.37 -4.94 -2.30
N ASN A 157 -26.48 -6.10 -2.96
CA ASN A 157 -27.75 -6.80 -3.14
C ASN A 157 -28.06 -7.76 -2.00
N ASP A 158 -27.09 -8.06 -1.16
CA ASP A 158 -27.22 -8.91 0.03
C ASP A 158 -27.56 -8.04 1.26
N PRO A 159 -28.80 -8.12 1.79
CA PRO A 159 -29.22 -7.34 2.94
C PRO A 159 -28.44 -7.66 4.23
N GLU A 160 -27.76 -8.82 4.30
CA GLU A 160 -26.91 -9.18 5.43
C GLU A 160 -25.57 -8.44 5.39
N GLN A 161 -25.11 -8.01 4.20
CA GLN A 161 -23.90 -7.21 4.05
C GLN A 161 -24.19 -5.72 4.03
N VAL A 162 -25.19 -5.29 3.25
CA VAL A 162 -25.57 -3.88 3.12
C VAL A 162 -27.07 -3.72 3.18
N SER A 163 -27.55 -2.95 4.16
CA SER A 163 -28.96 -2.57 4.25
C SER A 163 -29.14 -1.06 4.11
N VAL A 164 -30.20 -0.67 3.40
CA VAL A 164 -30.54 0.75 3.17
C VAL A 164 -31.92 1.02 3.74
N THR A 165 -31.99 2.03 4.60
CA THR A 165 -33.23 2.50 5.22
C THR A 165 -33.49 3.95 4.84
N SER A 166 -34.70 4.26 4.38
CA SER A 166 -35.15 5.60 4.00
C SER A 166 -36.17 6.14 4.99
N GLY A 167 -36.04 7.41 5.35
CA GLY A 167 -37.00 8.09 6.23
C GLY A 167 -38.07 8.86 5.47
N ILE A 168 -38.98 9.49 6.21
CA ILE A 168 -39.93 10.45 5.65
C ILE A 168 -39.40 11.88 5.69
N VAL A 169 -39.94 12.73 4.82
CA VAL A 169 -39.75 14.19 4.84
C VAL A 169 -41.06 14.81 5.31
N ARG A 170 -41.01 15.68 6.31
CA ARG A 170 -42.18 16.39 6.79
C ARG A 170 -42.35 17.74 6.08
N PRO A 171 -43.58 18.28 5.96
CA PRO A 171 -43.84 19.55 5.28
C PRO A 171 -43.16 20.79 5.88
N ASP A 172 -42.83 20.75 7.17
CA ASP A 172 -42.14 21.82 7.90
C ASP A 172 -40.62 21.86 7.62
N MET A 173 -40.09 20.87 6.91
CA MET A 173 -38.67 20.76 6.62
C MET A 173 -38.29 21.53 5.37
N MET A 174 -37.14 22.20 5.42
CA MET A 174 -36.55 22.89 4.26
C MET A 174 -35.98 21.93 3.19
N ARG A 175 -35.81 20.65 3.54
CA ARG A 175 -35.29 19.61 2.64
C ARG A 175 -36.44 18.89 1.92
N ARG A 176 -36.19 18.47 0.68
CA ARG A 176 -37.05 17.69 -0.20
C ARG A 176 -36.76 16.20 -0.14
N SER A 177 -35.52 15.82 0.22
CA SER A 177 -35.09 14.43 0.31
C SER A 177 -34.73 14.08 1.76
N SER A 178 -35.11 12.88 2.19
CA SER A 178 -34.73 12.38 3.51
C SER A 178 -33.25 11.99 3.55
N TYR A 179 -32.70 11.85 4.75
CA TYR A 179 -31.47 11.10 4.90
C TYR A 179 -31.77 9.61 4.72
N TYR A 180 -30.85 8.91 4.09
CA TYR A 180 -30.78 7.46 4.08
C TYR A 180 -29.78 7.01 5.14
N CYS A 181 -30.09 5.89 5.77
CA CYS A 181 -29.16 5.14 6.60
C CYS A 181 -28.70 3.92 5.81
N VAL A 182 -27.40 3.86 5.53
CA VAL A 182 -26.75 2.70 4.91
C VAL A 182 -25.94 2.00 5.99
N GLN A 183 -26.27 0.77 6.31
CA GLN A 183 -25.51 -0.07 7.23
C GLN A 183 -24.72 -1.06 6.41
N ALA A 184 -23.39 -1.05 6.55
CA ALA A 184 -22.48 -2.02 5.97
C ALA A 184 -21.95 -2.91 7.10
N GLU A 185 -22.64 -4.03 7.34
CA GLU A 185 -22.46 -4.86 8.53
C GLU A 185 -21.10 -5.55 8.55
N THR A 186 -20.65 -6.07 7.40
CA THR A 186 -19.36 -6.79 7.27
C THR A 186 -18.13 -5.96 7.63
N ILE A 187 -18.23 -4.63 7.56
CA ILE A 187 -17.13 -3.70 7.85
C ILE A 187 -17.43 -2.78 9.04
N ASP A 188 -18.50 -3.06 9.80
CA ASP A 188 -18.92 -2.29 10.97
C ASP A 188 -19.07 -0.78 10.67
N ARG A 189 -19.84 -0.43 9.63
CA ARG A 189 -20.08 0.99 9.28
C ARG A 189 -21.56 1.34 9.21
N THR A 190 -21.90 2.50 9.77
CA THR A 190 -23.20 3.16 9.59
C THR A 190 -22.98 4.50 8.89
N ILE A 191 -23.60 4.69 7.73
CA ILE A 191 -23.45 5.88 6.89
C ILE A 191 -24.80 6.59 6.75
N LEU A 192 -24.85 7.86 7.15
CA LEU A 192 -26.01 8.72 6.95
C LEU A 192 -25.74 9.65 5.78
N VAL A 193 -26.46 9.45 4.68
CA VAL A 193 -26.28 10.16 3.41
C VAL A 193 -27.57 10.84 2.99
N CYS A 194 -27.47 12.02 2.36
CA CYS A 194 -28.61 12.72 1.78
C CYS A 194 -28.21 13.21 0.40
N ASP A 195 -29.11 13.23 -0.57
CA ASP A 195 -28.75 13.64 -1.94
C ASP A 195 -28.72 15.17 -2.14
N GLU A 196 -29.27 15.97 -1.21
CA GLU A 196 -29.18 17.43 -1.34
C GLU A 196 -27.77 17.96 -1.04
N ALA A 197 -27.15 18.68 -1.97
CA ALA A 197 -25.73 19.09 -1.90
C ALA A 197 -25.29 19.77 -0.58
N GLU A 198 -26.15 20.56 0.06
CA GLU A 198 -25.83 21.29 1.29
C GLU A 198 -25.75 20.39 2.54
N ASN A 199 -26.37 19.21 2.50
CA ASN A 199 -26.39 18.30 3.63
C ASN A 199 -25.03 17.59 3.75
N ALA A 200 -24.56 17.31 4.96
CA ALA A 200 -23.33 16.54 5.16
C ALA A 200 -23.63 15.03 5.11
N THR A 201 -22.64 14.24 4.72
CA THR A 201 -22.63 12.79 4.90
C THR A 201 -21.91 12.47 6.21
N TYR A 202 -22.46 11.58 7.03
CA TYR A 202 -21.82 11.14 8.27
C TYR A 202 -21.46 9.67 8.14
N VAL A 203 -20.23 9.31 8.49
CA VAL A 203 -19.74 7.92 8.47
C VAL A 203 -19.33 7.58 9.90
N PHE A 204 -19.96 6.56 10.48
CA PHE A 204 -19.70 6.11 11.83
C PHE A 204 -19.12 4.70 11.85
N ASP A 205 -18.33 4.41 12.88
CA ASP A 205 -17.86 3.07 13.22
C ASP A 205 -18.88 2.36 14.13
N SER A 206 -19.55 1.35 13.61
CA SER A 206 -20.62 0.63 14.31
C SER A 206 -20.14 -0.12 15.55
N ALA A 207 -18.90 -0.62 15.52
CA ALA A 207 -18.30 -1.27 16.68
C ALA A 207 -18.04 -0.24 17.79
N LYS A 208 -17.52 0.94 17.44
CA LYS A 208 -17.29 2.02 18.42
C LYS A 208 -18.59 2.63 18.95
N LEU A 209 -19.63 2.74 18.13
CA LEU A 209 -20.96 3.12 18.59
C LEU A 209 -21.52 2.12 19.61
N SER A 210 -21.38 0.83 19.33
CA SER A 210 -21.81 -0.24 20.23
C SER A 210 -21.04 -0.22 21.56
N GLU A 211 -19.72 0.00 21.52
CA GLU A 211 -18.89 0.21 22.73
C GLU A 211 -19.37 1.42 23.56
N ALA A 212 -19.86 2.46 22.90
CA ALA A 212 -20.41 3.67 23.54
C ALA A 212 -21.90 3.52 23.94
N ASN A 213 -22.52 2.35 23.75
CA ASN A 213 -23.95 2.10 23.95
C ASN A 213 -24.87 3.04 23.13
N ILE A 214 -24.43 3.45 21.94
CA ILE A 214 -25.21 4.24 21.00
C ILE A 214 -25.77 3.30 19.93
N THR A 215 -27.09 3.20 19.85
CA THR A 215 -27.75 2.38 18.83
C THR A 215 -27.92 3.16 17.53
N ASN A 216 -28.15 2.44 16.42
CA ASN A 216 -28.52 3.09 15.16
C ASN A 216 -29.82 3.89 15.31
N ASP A 217 -30.78 3.41 16.11
CA ASP A 217 -32.03 4.13 16.37
C ASP A 217 -31.80 5.48 17.05
N ASP A 218 -30.84 5.55 17.98
CA ASP A 218 -30.43 6.81 18.61
C ASP A 218 -29.89 7.79 17.56
N LEU A 219 -28.96 7.34 16.69
CA LEU A 219 -28.37 8.17 15.64
C LEU A 219 -29.39 8.75 14.66
N LEU A 220 -30.41 7.95 14.30
CA LEU A 220 -31.47 8.39 13.40
C LEU A 220 -32.34 9.47 14.03
N GLY A 221 -32.49 9.45 15.36
CA GLY A 221 -33.23 10.44 16.14
C GLY A 221 -32.48 11.75 16.38
N LEU A 222 -31.15 11.74 16.38
CA LEU A 222 -30.35 12.96 16.60
C LEU A 222 -30.55 14.00 15.49
N THR A 223 -30.45 15.29 15.80
CA THR A 223 -30.38 16.36 14.80
C THR A 223 -28.99 16.39 14.14
N LYS A 224 -28.73 17.38 13.27
CA LYS A 224 -27.38 17.60 12.71
C LYS A 224 -26.44 18.19 13.75
N SER A 225 -26.91 19.14 14.55
CA SER A 225 -26.09 19.77 15.58
C SER A 225 -25.70 18.77 16.67
N GLU A 226 -26.64 17.92 17.10
CA GLU A 226 -26.36 16.87 18.09
C GLU A 226 -25.33 15.84 17.56
N LYS A 227 -25.36 15.50 16.26
CA LYS A 227 -24.32 14.65 15.66
C LYS A 227 -22.97 15.35 15.59
N ASP A 228 -22.96 16.63 15.27
CA ASP A 228 -21.74 17.43 15.23
C ASP A 228 -21.11 17.52 16.64
N GLU A 229 -21.93 17.71 17.68
CA GLU A 229 -21.52 17.68 19.08
C GLU A 229 -20.99 16.30 19.48
N LEU A 230 -21.71 15.23 19.15
CA LEU A 230 -21.27 13.85 19.40
C LEU A 230 -19.89 13.55 18.81
N LEU A 231 -19.65 13.98 17.57
CA LEU A 231 -18.36 13.81 16.89
C LEU A 231 -17.27 14.76 17.42
N ALA A 232 -17.65 15.92 17.97
CA ALA A 232 -16.70 16.83 18.62
C ALA A 232 -16.23 16.28 19.96
N GLU A 233 -17.14 15.68 20.74
CA GLU A 233 -16.82 15.06 22.03
C GLU A 233 -16.07 13.74 21.87
N ASN A 234 -16.50 12.91 20.90
CA ASN A 234 -15.92 11.60 20.65
C ASN A 234 -15.60 11.42 19.16
N PRO A 235 -14.48 12.02 18.66
CA PRO A 235 -14.10 11.93 17.26
C PRO A 235 -13.91 10.50 16.76
N VAL A 236 -13.54 9.57 17.65
CA VAL A 236 -13.35 8.15 17.31
C VAL A 236 -14.62 7.44 16.83
N LEU A 237 -15.80 8.00 17.09
CA LEU A 237 -17.07 7.40 16.67
C LEU A 237 -17.34 7.53 15.18
N GLY A 238 -16.75 8.52 14.51
CA GLY A 238 -17.08 8.78 13.12
C GLY A 238 -16.54 10.08 12.56
N THR A 239 -17.01 10.45 11.37
CA THR A 239 -16.55 11.63 10.65
C THR A 239 -17.66 12.25 9.84
N LYS A 240 -17.70 13.58 9.88
CA LYS A 240 -18.58 14.40 9.05
C LYS A 240 -17.89 14.78 7.74
N LEU A 241 -18.50 14.41 6.63
CA LEU A 241 -18.02 14.72 5.29
C LEU A 241 -18.92 15.77 4.61
N LYS A 242 -18.34 16.92 4.28
CA LYS A 242 -18.97 17.93 3.42
C LYS A 242 -18.72 17.59 1.96
N TYR A 243 -19.68 17.93 1.10
CA TYR A 243 -19.54 17.76 -0.34
C TYR A 243 -18.43 18.67 -0.90
N THR A 244 -17.51 18.09 -1.69
CA THR A 244 -16.35 18.74 -2.33
C THR A 244 -16.03 18.02 -3.64
N ALA A 245 -15.17 18.59 -4.49
CA ALA A 245 -14.76 17.95 -5.76
C ALA A 245 -14.12 16.55 -5.55
N SER A 246 -13.38 16.34 -4.46
CA SER A 246 -12.78 15.05 -4.08
C SER A 246 -13.69 14.17 -3.20
N PHE A 247 -15.01 14.35 -3.27
CA PHE A 247 -15.94 13.68 -2.34
C PHE A 247 -15.79 12.15 -2.34
N VAL A 248 -15.62 11.51 -3.50
CA VAL A 248 -15.55 10.04 -3.61
C VAL A 248 -14.28 9.51 -2.94
N THR A 249 -13.11 10.06 -3.25
CA THR A 249 -11.85 9.69 -2.57
C THR A 249 -11.96 9.85 -1.06
N ARG A 250 -12.54 10.98 -0.62
CA ARG A 250 -12.70 11.29 0.80
C ARG A 250 -13.67 10.35 1.49
N LEU A 251 -14.76 9.99 0.81
CA LEU A 251 -15.74 9.01 1.30
C LEU A 251 -15.06 7.66 1.51
N SER A 252 -14.34 7.15 0.51
CA SER A 252 -13.60 5.89 0.59
C SER A 252 -12.58 5.89 1.75
N ALA A 253 -11.77 6.95 1.85
CA ALA A 253 -10.82 7.09 2.97
C ALA A 253 -11.51 7.14 4.34
N THR A 254 -12.67 7.79 4.44
CA THR A 254 -13.45 7.90 5.68
C THR A 254 -14.11 6.59 6.08
N ILE A 255 -14.60 5.80 5.11
CA ILE A 255 -15.16 4.46 5.38
C ILE A 255 -14.04 3.53 5.86
N CYS A 256 -12.84 3.63 5.28
CA CYS A 256 -11.70 2.81 5.69
C CYS A 256 -11.29 3.09 7.15
N GLU A 257 -11.09 4.36 7.52
CA GLU A 257 -10.74 4.75 8.89
C GLU A 257 -11.60 5.91 9.42
N PRO A 258 -12.83 5.64 9.91
CA PRO A 258 -13.67 6.66 10.53
C PRO A 258 -13.00 7.25 11.78
N GLY A 259 -13.23 8.54 12.01
CA GLY A 259 -12.78 9.24 13.21
C GLY A 259 -11.29 9.59 13.27
N LYS A 260 -10.57 9.46 12.14
CA LYS A 260 -9.14 9.80 12.07
C LYS A 260 -8.89 11.28 11.82
N ASP A 261 -7.68 11.68 12.24
CA ASP A 261 -7.07 12.96 11.94
C ASP A 261 -7.08 13.24 10.42
N PRO A 262 -7.53 14.44 9.99
CA PRO A 262 -7.41 14.91 8.61
C PRO A 262 -6.07 14.64 7.93
N ALA A 263 -4.94 14.68 8.65
CA ALA A 263 -3.62 14.40 8.07
C ALA A 263 -3.44 12.93 7.65
N LYS A 264 -4.08 11.99 8.36
CA LYS A 264 -4.11 10.57 7.96
C LYS A 264 -5.09 10.33 6.83
N ILE A 265 -6.26 10.97 6.87
CA ILE A 265 -7.22 10.90 5.77
C ILE A 265 -6.58 11.45 4.48
N ALA A 266 -5.89 12.58 4.51
CA ALA A 266 -5.16 13.11 3.34
C ALA A 266 -4.10 12.14 2.79
N ARG A 267 -3.44 11.35 3.65
CA ARG A 267 -2.49 10.30 3.20
C ARG A 267 -3.20 9.11 2.56
N LEU A 268 -4.40 8.75 3.03
CA LEU A 268 -5.24 7.72 2.44
C LEU A 268 -5.81 8.22 1.10
N GLU A 269 -6.29 9.46 1.04
CA GLU A 269 -6.73 10.12 -0.19
C GLU A 269 -5.62 10.16 -1.25
N ALA A 270 -4.36 10.35 -0.85
CA ALA A 270 -3.23 10.31 -1.80
C ALA A 270 -2.93 8.89 -2.35
N LYS A 271 -3.53 7.84 -1.77
CA LYS A 271 -3.38 6.44 -2.20
C LYS A 271 -4.60 5.93 -2.95
N LEU A 272 -5.79 6.40 -2.56
CA LEU A 272 -7.06 6.03 -3.18
C LEU A 272 -7.29 6.95 -4.38
N HIS A 273 -7.68 6.36 -5.51
CA HIS A 273 -8.00 7.10 -6.72
C HIS A 273 -9.35 6.66 -7.24
N ASP A 274 -10.19 7.62 -7.61
CA ASP A 274 -11.57 7.44 -8.05
C ASP A 274 -11.68 6.94 -9.51
N THR A 275 -10.74 6.08 -9.93
CA THR A 275 -10.64 5.54 -11.29
C THR A 275 -11.20 4.12 -11.33
N TYR A 276 -12.44 4.01 -11.80
CA TYR A 276 -13.22 2.76 -11.82
C TYR A 276 -13.38 2.15 -13.21
N LEU A 277 -13.02 2.89 -14.27
CA LEU A 277 -13.12 2.46 -15.68
C LEU A 277 -12.09 1.39 -16.06
N LEU A 278 -11.25 0.99 -15.12
CA LEU A 278 -10.32 -0.13 -15.24
C LEU A 278 -10.64 -1.16 -14.16
N PRO A 279 -10.48 -2.46 -14.46
CA PRO A 279 -10.63 -3.49 -13.45
C PRO A 279 -9.62 -3.27 -12.31
N GLN A 280 -10.09 -3.42 -11.07
CA GLN A 280 -9.21 -3.40 -9.90
C GLN A 280 -8.39 -4.69 -9.87
N ALA A 281 -7.10 -4.57 -9.57
CA ALA A 281 -6.27 -5.75 -9.39
C ALA A 281 -6.65 -6.48 -8.10
N THR A 282 -7.10 -7.72 -8.23
CA THR A 282 -7.25 -8.64 -7.10
C THR A 282 -5.89 -9.16 -6.64
N ASP A 283 -5.82 -9.74 -5.43
CA ASP A 283 -4.57 -10.22 -4.82
C ASP A 283 -3.82 -11.28 -5.66
N ASP A 284 -4.56 -12.01 -6.50
CA ASP A 284 -4.05 -13.05 -7.39
C ASP A 284 -3.58 -12.50 -8.75
N ILE A 285 -3.86 -11.24 -9.07
CA ILE A 285 -3.39 -10.57 -10.28
C ILE A 285 -2.05 -9.89 -9.99
N ALA A 286 -0.99 -10.35 -10.65
CA ALA A 286 0.34 -9.79 -10.47
C ALA A 286 0.67 -8.75 -11.55
N THR A 287 1.44 -7.73 -11.19
CA THR A 287 2.17 -6.93 -12.18
C THR A 287 3.36 -7.72 -12.71
N MET A 288 3.90 -7.31 -13.86
CA MET A 288 5.20 -7.82 -14.34
C MET A 288 6.32 -7.70 -13.29
N SER A 289 6.32 -6.62 -12.50
CA SER A 289 7.26 -6.45 -11.38
C SER A 289 6.97 -7.41 -10.22
N GLY A 290 5.70 -7.77 -9.99
CA GLY A 290 5.27 -8.81 -9.06
C GLY A 290 5.78 -10.18 -9.47
N ILE A 291 5.55 -10.57 -10.73
CA ILE A 291 6.04 -11.83 -11.31
C ILE A 291 7.56 -11.91 -11.20
N ALA A 292 8.28 -10.88 -11.66
CA ALA A 292 9.74 -10.82 -11.60
C ALA A 292 10.27 -11.05 -10.17
N ARG A 293 9.64 -10.43 -9.17
CA ARG A 293 9.99 -10.64 -7.75
C ARG A 293 9.66 -12.05 -7.27
N GLY A 294 8.51 -12.60 -7.62
CA GLY A 294 8.09 -13.95 -7.21
C GLY A 294 8.95 -15.06 -7.80
N LEU A 295 9.37 -14.91 -9.05
CA LEU A 295 10.26 -15.85 -9.74
C LEU A 295 11.75 -15.58 -9.43
N VAL A 296 12.05 -14.45 -8.81
CA VAL A 296 13.41 -13.94 -8.58
C VAL A 296 14.20 -13.87 -9.89
N ILE A 297 13.56 -13.32 -10.93
CA ILE A 297 14.12 -13.12 -12.26
C ILE A 297 14.18 -11.62 -12.54
N ASP A 298 15.22 -11.17 -13.25
CA ASP A 298 15.31 -9.76 -13.65
C ASP A 298 14.10 -9.33 -14.49
N LYS A 299 13.54 -8.16 -14.18
CA LYS A 299 12.34 -7.64 -14.84
C LYS A 299 12.49 -7.57 -16.36
N LYS A 300 13.68 -7.26 -16.89
CA LYS A 300 13.91 -7.19 -18.35
C LYS A 300 13.79 -8.56 -19.01
N ILE A 301 14.23 -9.61 -18.33
CA ILE A 301 14.10 -10.99 -18.81
C ILE A 301 12.62 -11.38 -18.85
N VAL A 302 11.85 -11.02 -17.81
CA VAL A 302 10.40 -11.21 -17.79
C VAL A 302 9.70 -10.44 -18.92
N THR A 303 10.08 -9.18 -19.17
CA THR A 303 9.56 -8.41 -20.32
C THR A 303 9.83 -9.10 -21.65
N GLN A 304 11.04 -9.64 -21.85
CA GLN A 304 11.38 -10.35 -23.08
C GLN A 304 10.59 -11.66 -23.23
N ALA A 305 10.38 -12.40 -22.14
CA ALA A 305 9.58 -13.62 -22.14
C ALA A 305 8.12 -13.33 -22.50
N ILE A 306 7.50 -12.34 -21.86
CA ILE A 306 6.13 -11.90 -22.15
C ILE A 306 5.98 -11.47 -23.62
N GLY A 307 6.97 -10.76 -24.17
CA GLY A 307 6.96 -10.40 -25.58
C GLY A 307 6.98 -11.60 -26.54
N LYS A 308 7.58 -12.72 -26.13
CA LYS A 308 7.59 -13.98 -26.92
C LYS A 308 6.34 -14.82 -26.72
N LEU A 309 5.71 -14.72 -25.56
CA LEU A 309 4.51 -15.47 -25.16
C LEU A 309 3.21 -14.74 -25.49
N LYS A 310 3.26 -13.65 -26.27
CA LYS A 310 2.10 -12.78 -26.47
C LYS A 310 0.85 -13.54 -26.95
N ASP A 311 1.04 -14.52 -27.83
CA ASP A 311 -0.06 -15.33 -28.37
C ASP A 311 -0.57 -16.36 -27.35
N ASP A 312 0.31 -16.92 -26.51
CA ASP A 312 -0.02 -17.92 -25.48
C ASP A 312 -0.68 -17.30 -24.25
N LEU A 313 -0.33 -16.05 -23.92
CA LEU A 313 -0.92 -15.31 -22.80
C LEU A 313 -2.33 -14.82 -23.10
N GLY A 314 -2.68 -14.71 -24.39
CA GLY A 314 -3.91 -14.08 -24.83
C GLY A 314 -4.00 -12.63 -24.36
N GLU A 315 -5.19 -12.23 -23.95
CA GLU A 315 -5.52 -10.85 -23.61
C GLU A 315 -5.01 -10.44 -22.22
N VAL A 316 -4.10 -9.46 -22.17
CA VAL A 316 -3.56 -8.90 -20.92
C VAL A 316 -4.15 -7.51 -20.67
N LEU A 317 -4.89 -7.35 -19.58
CA LEU A 317 -5.60 -6.11 -19.29
C LEU A 317 -4.80 -5.15 -18.40
N PRO A 318 -4.87 -3.84 -18.65
CA PRO A 318 -4.48 -2.87 -17.64
C PRO A 318 -5.42 -2.98 -16.44
N HIS A 319 -4.83 -3.06 -15.25
CA HIS A 319 -5.54 -3.04 -13.97
C HIS A 319 -5.10 -1.83 -13.15
N ASN A 320 -6.01 -1.36 -12.32
CA ASN A 320 -5.70 -0.39 -11.28
C ASN A 320 -5.10 -1.13 -10.06
N PHE A 321 -3.84 -0.87 -9.75
CA PHE A 321 -3.15 -1.37 -8.56
C PHE A 321 -3.08 -0.25 -7.52
N ASN A 322 -4.19 0.03 -6.84
CA ASN A 322 -4.27 1.05 -5.79
C ASN A 322 -3.68 2.41 -6.24
N GLY A 323 -4.17 2.93 -7.38
CA GLY A 323 -3.76 4.23 -7.91
C GLY A 323 -2.73 4.20 -9.04
N SER A 324 -2.17 3.04 -9.35
CA SER A 324 -1.22 2.88 -10.45
C SER A 324 -1.74 1.91 -11.49
N VAL A 325 -1.86 2.35 -12.74
CA VAL A 325 -2.31 1.51 -13.84
C VAL A 325 -1.13 0.72 -14.41
N HIS A 326 -1.23 -0.60 -14.39
CA HIS A 326 -0.24 -1.51 -14.93
C HIS A 326 -0.91 -2.70 -15.61
N SER A 327 -0.22 -3.35 -16.55
CA SER A 327 -0.64 -4.66 -17.05
C SER A 327 -0.75 -5.65 -15.88
N GLY A 328 -1.95 -6.18 -15.66
CA GLY A 328 -2.23 -7.22 -14.68
C GLY A 328 -2.28 -8.59 -15.36
N TYR A 329 -1.56 -9.55 -14.78
CA TYR A 329 -1.46 -10.91 -15.29
C TYR A 329 -2.25 -11.83 -14.38
N THR A 330 -3.22 -12.54 -14.94
CA THR A 330 -4.05 -13.50 -14.21
C THR A 330 -3.23 -14.70 -13.71
N PRO A 331 -3.71 -15.51 -12.74
CA PRO A 331 -3.01 -16.71 -12.30
C PRO A 331 -2.64 -17.66 -13.44
N TYR A 332 -3.54 -17.81 -14.43
CA TYR A 332 -3.26 -18.59 -15.64
C TYR A 332 -2.07 -18.02 -16.44
N GLN A 333 -2.07 -16.71 -16.70
CA GLN A 333 -0.98 -16.05 -17.43
C GLN A 333 0.34 -16.11 -16.66
N GLN A 334 0.28 -15.98 -15.34
CA GLN A 334 1.44 -16.15 -14.47
C GLN A 334 2.02 -17.56 -14.57
N ALA A 335 1.17 -18.59 -14.58
CA ALA A 335 1.59 -19.99 -14.75
C ALA A 335 2.23 -20.24 -16.13
N VAL A 336 1.69 -19.66 -17.21
CA VAL A 336 2.31 -19.72 -18.55
C VAL A 336 3.70 -19.09 -18.55
N ILE A 337 3.86 -17.93 -17.91
CA ILE A 337 5.16 -17.25 -17.77
C ILE A 337 6.13 -18.08 -16.91
N GLU A 338 5.65 -18.66 -15.81
CA GLU A 338 6.44 -19.49 -14.92
C GLU A 338 6.94 -20.76 -15.64
N ASN A 339 6.06 -21.47 -16.35
CA ASN A 339 6.42 -22.64 -17.15
C ASN A 339 7.47 -22.32 -18.21
N HIS A 340 7.37 -21.16 -18.88
CA HIS A 340 8.37 -20.71 -19.84
C HIS A 340 9.78 -20.60 -19.22
N PHE A 341 9.88 -20.19 -17.95
CA PHE A 341 11.14 -20.12 -17.22
C PHE A 341 11.58 -21.47 -16.65
N PHE A 342 10.62 -22.29 -16.22
CA PHE A 342 10.84 -23.66 -15.77
C PHE A 342 11.49 -24.51 -16.88
N ASP A 343 10.91 -24.50 -18.08
CA ASP A 343 11.39 -25.28 -19.24
C ASP A 343 12.80 -24.87 -19.70
N ARG A 344 13.24 -23.68 -19.31
CA ARG A 344 14.59 -23.15 -19.62
C ARG A 344 15.58 -23.36 -18.47
N GLY A 345 15.19 -24.03 -17.39
CA GLY A 345 16.02 -24.23 -16.20
C GLY A 345 16.41 -22.92 -15.50
N MET A 346 15.61 -21.85 -15.67
CA MET A 346 15.90 -20.53 -15.12
C MET A 346 15.32 -20.32 -13.71
N LEU A 347 14.47 -21.26 -13.27
CA LEU A 347 13.94 -21.31 -11.92
C LEU A 347 14.84 -22.18 -11.04
N VAL A 348 15.02 -21.71 -9.80
CA VAL A 348 15.69 -22.46 -8.74
C VAL A 348 14.61 -23.05 -7.86
N GLU A 349 14.82 -24.28 -7.39
CA GLU A 349 13.89 -24.97 -6.49
C GLU A 349 13.59 -24.13 -5.24
N GLU A 350 12.33 -24.19 -4.81
CA GLU A 350 11.93 -23.61 -3.54
C GLU A 350 12.58 -24.37 -2.38
N ALA A 351 13.00 -23.64 -1.34
CA ALA A 351 13.65 -24.25 -0.19
C ALA A 351 12.73 -25.29 0.47
N PRO A 352 13.17 -26.56 0.60
CA PRO A 352 12.40 -27.57 1.33
C PRO A 352 12.18 -27.20 2.79
N GLU A 353 11.18 -27.82 3.42
CA GLU A 353 10.92 -27.64 4.85
C GLU A 353 12.17 -27.95 5.70
N GLY A 354 12.48 -27.06 6.64
CA GLY A 354 13.67 -27.16 7.50
C GLY A 354 14.97 -26.63 6.89
N VAL A 355 15.02 -26.33 5.58
CA VAL A 355 16.16 -25.63 4.97
C VAL A 355 15.99 -24.13 5.20
N ILE A 356 17.01 -23.47 5.77
CA ILE A 356 16.94 -22.03 6.07
C ILE A 356 18.12 -21.26 5.47
N ALA A 357 17.92 -19.98 5.21
CA ALA A 357 19.00 -19.08 4.81
C ALA A 357 19.89 -18.73 6.02
N LEU A 358 21.15 -18.35 5.76
CA LEU A 358 22.11 -17.95 6.79
C LEU A 358 21.59 -16.83 7.70
N SER A 359 20.83 -15.88 7.15
CA SER A 359 20.23 -14.78 7.92
C SER A 359 19.19 -15.26 8.94
N ALA A 360 18.41 -16.28 8.58
CA ALA A 360 17.44 -16.91 9.47
C ALA A 360 18.14 -17.72 10.56
N PHE A 361 19.20 -18.46 10.21
CA PHE A 361 20.05 -19.16 11.17
C PHE A 361 20.63 -18.20 12.22
N VAL A 362 21.27 -17.10 11.78
CA VAL A 362 21.84 -16.09 12.67
C VAL A 362 20.79 -15.47 13.59
N LYS A 363 19.59 -15.20 13.06
CA LYS A 363 18.46 -14.67 13.84
C LYS A 363 17.93 -15.67 14.87
N ALA A 364 17.93 -16.97 14.55
CA ALA A 364 17.46 -18.03 15.44
C ALA A 364 18.43 -18.23 16.62
N HIS A 365 19.74 -18.18 16.38
CA HIS A 365 20.73 -18.46 17.41
C HIS A 365 21.16 -17.22 18.22
N GLN A 366 21.07 -15.99 17.68
CA GLN A 366 21.39 -14.70 18.34
C GLN A 366 22.74 -14.60 19.09
N THR A 367 23.57 -15.63 19.00
CA THR A 367 24.86 -15.77 19.69
C THR A 367 26.02 -15.28 18.84
N PHE A 368 25.87 -15.26 17.53
CA PHE A 368 26.92 -14.92 16.58
C PHE A 368 26.44 -13.87 15.57
N GLY A 369 27.35 -13.02 15.09
CA GLY A 369 27.06 -12.05 14.03
C GLY A 369 27.05 -12.68 12.63
N TYR A 370 26.34 -12.05 11.70
CA TYR A 370 26.20 -12.54 10.32
C TYR A 370 27.55 -12.78 9.61
N GLU A 371 28.50 -11.86 9.73
CA GLU A 371 29.83 -12.00 9.10
C GLU A 371 30.61 -13.21 9.63
N LYS A 372 30.47 -13.55 10.91
CA LYS A 372 31.12 -14.72 11.49
C LYS A 372 30.50 -16.02 10.97
N ALA A 373 29.18 -16.07 10.95
CA ALA A 373 28.47 -17.22 10.39
C ALA A 373 28.79 -17.39 8.90
N LYS A 374 28.94 -16.29 8.16
CA LYS A 374 29.35 -16.30 6.75
C LYS A 374 30.77 -16.86 6.56
N ALA A 375 31.74 -16.38 7.35
CA ALA A 375 33.11 -16.90 7.29
C ALA A 375 33.18 -18.40 7.66
N ALA A 376 32.41 -18.82 8.67
CA ALA A 376 32.31 -20.23 9.04
C ALA A 376 31.72 -21.09 7.90
N VAL A 377 30.69 -20.60 7.21
CA VAL A 377 30.16 -21.26 6.00
C VAL A 377 31.23 -21.36 4.92
N GLU A 378 31.99 -20.30 4.64
CA GLU A 378 33.06 -20.32 3.63
C GLU A 378 34.14 -21.35 3.96
N GLU A 379 34.55 -21.44 5.23
CA GLU A 379 35.54 -22.42 5.70
C GLU A 379 35.00 -23.87 5.67
N LEU A 380 33.77 -24.11 6.13
CA LEU A 380 33.16 -25.44 6.11
C LEU A 380 32.88 -25.91 4.67
N SER A 381 32.48 -24.99 3.79
CA SER A 381 32.23 -25.29 2.37
C SER A 381 33.51 -25.64 1.60
N ALA A 382 34.70 -25.36 2.15
CA ALA A 382 35.96 -25.81 1.56
C ALA A 382 36.22 -27.32 1.74
N ALA A 383 35.44 -27.99 2.59
CA ALA A 383 35.47 -29.43 2.80
C ALA A 383 34.10 -30.07 2.46
N PRO A 384 33.73 -30.15 1.16
CA PRO A 384 32.40 -30.61 0.74
C PRO A 384 32.12 -32.07 1.12
N ASP A 385 33.14 -32.92 1.27
CA ASP A 385 32.98 -34.30 1.75
C ASP A 385 32.47 -34.38 3.20
N TYR A 386 32.63 -33.30 3.98
CA TYR A 386 32.21 -33.20 5.37
C TYR A 386 30.94 -32.34 5.55
N PHE A 387 30.90 -31.15 4.93
CA PHE A 387 29.80 -30.19 5.07
C PHE A 387 28.66 -30.39 4.05
N GLY A 388 28.90 -31.20 3.02
CA GLY A 388 28.00 -31.37 1.88
C GLY A 388 27.98 -30.17 0.94
N GLU A 389 27.40 -30.35 -0.24
CA GLU A 389 27.20 -29.26 -1.20
C GLU A 389 26.17 -28.26 -0.70
N VAL A 390 26.55 -26.98 -0.67
CA VAL A 390 25.63 -25.89 -0.34
C VAL A 390 24.85 -25.50 -1.60
N LYS A 391 23.57 -25.87 -1.64
CA LYS A 391 22.68 -25.54 -2.75
C LYS A 391 22.09 -24.15 -2.60
N THR A 392 21.86 -23.49 -3.72
CA THR A 392 21.08 -22.24 -3.77
C THR A 392 19.61 -22.60 -3.88
N TYR A 393 18.77 -21.95 -3.08
CA TYR A 393 17.32 -22.13 -3.10
C TYR A 393 16.62 -20.78 -3.27
N ARG A 394 15.36 -20.84 -3.71
CA ARG A 394 14.44 -19.70 -3.66
C ARG A 394 13.81 -19.61 -2.26
N PHE A 395 14.10 -18.51 -1.56
CA PHE A 395 13.46 -18.12 -0.30
C PHE A 395 12.62 -16.87 -0.52
N LYS A 396 11.30 -17.03 -0.66
CA LYS A 396 10.40 -15.91 -0.99
C LYS A 396 10.91 -15.13 -2.23
N GLN A 397 11.51 -13.95 -2.02
CA GLN A 397 12.00 -13.04 -3.06
C GLN A 397 13.53 -13.07 -3.25
N ALA A 398 14.25 -14.02 -2.64
CA ALA A 398 15.70 -14.10 -2.70
C ALA A 398 16.20 -15.47 -3.19
N ARG A 399 17.27 -15.45 -3.99
CA ARG A 399 18.07 -16.64 -4.35
C ARG A 399 19.34 -16.61 -3.52
N VAL A 400 19.42 -17.47 -2.51
CA VAL A 400 20.55 -17.52 -1.57
C VAL A 400 20.89 -18.96 -1.21
N PRO A 401 22.12 -19.23 -0.75
CA PRO A 401 22.48 -20.51 -0.13
C PRO A 401 21.50 -20.90 0.98
N GLY A 402 20.99 -22.14 0.92
CA GLY A 402 20.17 -22.73 1.97
C GLY A 402 20.91 -23.85 2.68
N PHE A 403 20.73 -23.90 4.00
CA PHE A 403 21.41 -24.85 4.88
C PHE A 403 20.40 -25.84 5.44
N THR A 404 20.65 -27.12 5.20
CA THR A 404 19.87 -28.22 5.78
C THR A 404 20.03 -28.27 7.30
N PRO A 405 19.13 -28.94 8.06
CA PRO A 405 19.28 -29.08 9.50
C PRO A 405 20.66 -29.63 9.92
N ALA A 406 21.19 -30.63 9.21
CA ALA A 406 22.52 -31.17 9.48
C ALA A 406 23.64 -30.13 9.27
N GLN A 407 23.55 -29.31 8.21
CA GLN A 407 24.49 -28.21 7.98
C GLN A 407 24.35 -27.10 9.03
N GLN A 408 23.15 -26.85 9.53
CA GLN A 408 22.91 -25.89 10.61
C GLN A 408 23.58 -26.37 11.91
N ASP A 409 23.45 -27.66 12.24
CA ASP A 409 24.09 -28.26 13.42
C ASP A 409 25.62 -28.21 13.32
N MET A 410 26.19 -28.59 12.17
CA MET A 410 27.63 -28.49 11.92
C MET A 410 28.14 -27.05 12.02
N LEU A 411 27.39 -26.09 11.46
CA LEU A 411 27.72 -24.67 11.51
C LEU A 411 27.68 -24.16 12.96
N LEU A 412 26.68 -24.58 13.74
CA LEU A 412 26.55 -24.22 15.14
C LEU A 412 27.71 -24.78 15.97
N GLU A 413 28.01 -26.08 15.83
CA GLU A 413 29.11 -26.74 16.53
C GLU A 413 30.44 -26.06 16.22
N TYR A 414 30.71 -25.76 14.95
CA TYR A 414 31.91 -25.06 14.52
C TYR A 414 32.03 -23.66 15.13
N LEU A 415 30.94 -22.90 15.15
CA LEU A 415 30.90 -21.56 15.74
C LEU A 415 31.09 -21.60 17.26
N MET A 416 30.52 -22.59 17.95
CA MET A 416 30.68 -22.79 19.39
C MET A 416 32.13 -23.17 19.74
N ALA A 417 32.72 -24.13 19.03
CA ALA A 417 34.11 -24.52 19.22
C ALA A 417 35.07 -23.35 18.99
N LYS A 418 34.86 -22.56 17.92
CA LYS A 418 35.65 -21.33 17.70
C LYS A 418 35.44 -20.27 18.76
N GLN A 419 34.24 -20.16 19.34
CA GLN A 419 33.98 -19.22 20.43
C GLN A 419 34.68 -19.64 21.72
N GLU A 420 34.70 -20.94 22.04
CA GLU A 420 35.41 -21.50 23.20
C GLU A 420 36.92 -21.23 23.16
N LEU A 421 37.51 -21.16 21.96
CA LEU A 421 38.92 -20.86 21.75
C LEU A 421 39.31 -19.39 21.99
N ILE A 422 38.34 -18.48 22.15
CA ILE A 422 38.63 -17.07 22.48
C ILE A 422 38.85 -16.93 23.98
N PRO A 423 40.04 -16.49 24.45
CA PRO A 423 40.33 -16.35 25.87
C PRO A 423 39.44 -15.29 26.54
N GLU A 424 39.12 -15.48 27.82
CA GLU A 424 38.49 -14.44 28.62
C GLU A 424 39.41 -13.22 28.74
N ALA A 425 38.82 -12.02 28.73
CA ALA A 425 39.58 -10.79 28.90
C ALA A 425 40.31 -10.82 30.25
N PRO A 426 41.64 -10.60 30.26
CA PRO A 426 42.39 -10.48 31.51
C PRO A 426 41.84 -9.36 32.38
N GLU A 427 42.05 -9.44 33.69
CA GLU A 427 41.57 -8.45 34.63
C GLU A 427 42.04 -7.03 34.24
N GLY A 428 41.12 -6.07 34.28
CA GLY A 428 41.38 -4.68 33.90
C GLY A 428 41.32 -4.38 32.39
N TYR A 429 41.25 -5.40 31.52
CA TYR A 429 41.08 -5.18 30.08
C TYR A 429 39.66 -4.68 29.78
N ARG A 430 39.54 -3.80 28.77
CA ARG A 430 38.24 -3.29 28.31
C ARG A 430 38.15 -3.36 26.79
N SER A 431 36.97 -3.72 26.29
CA SER A 431 36.65 -3.57 24.88
C SER A 431 36.48 -2.09 24.51
N MET A 432 36.50 -1.76 23.22
CA MET A 432 36.21 -0.39 22.76
C MET A 432 34.86 0.14 23.29
N SER A 433 33.83 -0.72 23.30
CA SER A 433 32.51 -0.37 23.86
C SER A 433 32.57 -0.25 25.38
N GLY A 434 33.31 -1.12 26.07
CA GLY A 434 33.51 -1.03 27.52
C GLY A 434 34.23 0.25 27.95
N LEU A 435 35.26 0.66 27.18
CA LEU A 435 36.00 1.90 27.41
C LEU A 435 35.15 3.14 27.10
N ALA A 436 34.37 3.10 26.02
CA ALA A 436 33.42 4.17 25.67
C ALA A 436 32.38 4.39 26.78
N ASN A 437 31.79 3.32 27.30
CA ASN A 437 30.84 3.36 28.41
C ASN A 437 31.51 3.85 29.70
N PHE A 438 32.71 3.35 30.01
CA PHE A 438 33.48 3.77 31.19
C PHE A 438 33.79 5.27 31.18
N LEU A 439 34.05 5.84 30.00
CA LEU A 439 34.38 7.27 29.83
C LEU A 439 33.15 8.15 29.51
N GLY A 440 31.95 7.57 29.35
CA GLY A 440 30.74 8.31 28.98
C GLY A 440 30.81 8.99 27.61
N ILE A 441 31.55 8.44 26.64
CA ILE A 441 31.73 9.02 25.30
C ILE A 441 31.38 8.06 24.17
N ASP A 442 31.11 8.61 22.99
CA ASP A 442 30.74 7.81 21.81
C ASP A 442 31.88 6.90 21.33
N LYS A 443 31.54 5.64 20.99
CA LYS A 443 32.47 4.61 20.51
C LYS A 443 33.31 5.05 19.30
N LYS A 444 32.78 5.89 18.40
CA LYS A 444 33.52 6.42 17.25
C LYS A 444 34.63 7.38 17.67
N THR A 445 34.48 8.05 18.81
CA THR A 445 35.51 8.94 19.38
C THR A 445 36.71 8.14 19.85
N ILE A 446 36.48 6.99 20.51
CA ILE A 446 37.53 6.02 20.87
C ILE A 446 38.19 5.46 19.61
N GLY A 447 37.40 4.98 18.64
CA GLY A 447 37.92 4.45 17.38
C GLY A 447 38.79 5.45 16.61
N SER A 448 38.45 6.74 16.66
CA SER A 448 39.25 7.80 16.07
C SER A 448 40.59 8.03 16.79
N ALA A 449 40.64 7.85 18.11
CA ALA A 449 41.89 7.92 18.88
C ALA A 449 42.79 6.70 18.61
N VAL A 450 42.22 5.50 18.59
CA VAL A 450 42.92 4.26 18.22
C VAL A 450 43.53 4.37 16.81
N LYS A 451 42.78 4.93 15.85
CA LYS A 451 43.29 5.16 14.49
C LYS A 451 44.46 6.15 14.45
N ARG A 452 44.45 7.21 15.28
CA ARG A 452 45.59 8.15 15.41
C ARG A 452 46.84 7.49 15.98
N LEU A 453 46.66 6.43 16.78
CA LEU A 453 47.75 5.64 17.37
C LEU A 453 48.22 4.50 16.44
N GLY A 454 47.88 4.53 15.15
CA GLY A 454 48.29 3.51 14.19
C GLY A 454 47.45 2.23 14.23
N GLY A 455 46.32 2.23 14.95
CA GLY A 455 45.39 1.09 15.01
C GLY A 455 45.73 0.04 16.06
N MET A 456 46.93 0.07 16.67
CA MET A 456 47.38 -0.83 17.76
C MET A 456 47.20 -2.33 17.46
N LYS A 457 47.14 -2.70 16.17
CA LYS A 457 46.76 -4.05 15.73
C LYS A 457 47.78 -5.13 16.10
N ASP A 458 49.05 -4.76 16.26
CA ASP A 458 50.13 -5.69 16.60
C ASP A 458 50.31 -5.87 18.13
N GLU A 459 49.58 -5.10 18.93
CA GLU A 459 49.66 -5.10 20.40
C GLU A 459 48.33 -5.54 21.06
N THR A 460 47.30 -5.85 20.26
CA THR A 460 45.95 -6.14 20.77
C THR A 460 45.45 -7.48 20.27
N GLU A 461 44.79 -8.20 21.16
CA GLU A 461 44.16 -9.49 20.86
C GLU A 461 42.64 -9.40 21.00
N THR A 462 41.95 -10.41 20.49
CA THR A 462 40.49 -10.54 20.64
C THR A 462 40.21 -11.32 21.91
N TYR A 463 39.43 -10.73 22.80
CA TYR A 463 39.05 -11.32 24.07
C TYR A 463 37.54 -11.39 24.23
N ARG A 464 37.09 -12.30 25.09
CA ARG A 464 35.69 -12.44 25.48
C ARG A 464 35.36 -11.48 26.63
N PHE A 465 34.33 -10.65 26.42
CA PHE A 465 33.73 -9.72 27.37
C PHE A 465 32.27 -10.10 27.61
N GLY A 466 32.03 -11.13 28.43
CA GLY A 466 30.70 -11.70 28.64
C GLY A 466 30.19 -12.44 27.40
N LYS A 467 29.02 -12.05 26.87
CA LYS A 467 28.43 -12.64 25.64
C LYS A 467 29.04 -12.11 24.33
N ASN A 468 29.85 -11.06 24.40
CA ASN A 468 30.45 -10.41 23.24
C ASN A 468 31.96 -10.61 23.26
N ASP A 469 32.58 -10.67 22.09
CA ASP A 469 34.03 -10.59 21.94
C ASP A 469 34.42 -9.29 21.24
N GLY A 470 35.68 -8.92 21.37
CA GLY A 470 36.23 -7.77 20.67
C GLY A 470 37.68 -7.53 21.02
N THR A 471 38.27 -6.55 20.35
CA THR A 471 39.63 -6.09 20.65
C THR A 471 39.68 -5.62 22.11
N GLY A 472 40.47 -6.29 22.92
CA GLY A 472 40.71 -5.91 24.31
C GLY A 472 41.89 -4.98 24.41
N TYR A 473 41.70 -3.88 25.14
CA TYR A 473 42.76 -2.92 25.43
C TYR A 473 43.22 -3.13 26.87
N SER A 474 44.52 -3.34 27.06
CA SER A 474 45.15 -3.38 28.39
C SER A 474 45.00 -2.03 29.10
N PRO A 475 45.16 -1.95 30.43
CA PRO A 475 45.17 -0.68 31.16
C PRO A 475 46.13 0.37 30.56
N GLU A 476 47.33 -0.04 30.13
CA GLU A 476 48.32 0.84 29.51
C GLU A 476 47.84 1.37 28.15
N GLN A 477 47.20 0.50 27.36
CA GLN A 477 46.61 0.88 26.08
C GLN A 477 45.41 1.81 26.26
N GLN A 478 44.57 1.55 27.26
CA GLN A 478 43.48 2.44 27.64
C GLN A 478 44.02 3.84 27.99
N ALA A 479 45.11 3.93 28.77
CA ALA A 479 45.76 5.19 29.10
C ALA A 479 46.30 5.92 27.86
N ARG A 480 46.96 5.19 26.93
CA ARG A 480 47.42 5.76 25.64
C ARG A 480 46.26 6.28 24.78
N ILE A 481 45.16 5.54 24.72
CA ILE A 481 43.95 5.93 23.99
C ILE A 481 43.33 7.18 24.60
N ILE A 482 43.22 7.24 25.94
CA ILE A 482 42.70 8.41 26.68
C ILE A 482 43.57 9.64 26.40
N LYS A 483 44.89 9.51 26.44
CA LYS A 483 45.84 10.61 26.14
C LYS A 483 45.75 11.09 24.69
N ALA A 484 45.35 10.22 23.76
CA ALA A 484 45.17 10.56 22.36
C ALA A 484 43.79 11.15 22.03
N LEU A 485 42.89 11.30 23.00
CA LEU A 485 41.62 12.00 22.83
C LEU A 485 41.85 13.50 22.60
N LYS A 486 40.93 14.16 21.90
CA LYS A 486 41.04 15.60 21.63
C LYS A 486 40.89 16.40 22.95
N PRO A 487 41.61 17.52 23.13
CA PRO A 487 41.54 18.33 24.36
C PRO A 487 40.11 18.75 24.76
N ALA A 488 39.25 19.07 23.78
CA ALA A 488 37.86 19.44 24.00
C ALA A 488 36.95 18.29 24.47
N VAL A 489 37.37 17.03 24.26
CA VAL A 489 36.66 15.84 24.76
C VAL A 489 37.15 15.51 26.16
N LEU A 490 38.46 15.63 26.41
CA LEU A 490 39.06 15.50 27.74
C LEU A 490 38.44 16.48 28.75
N SER A 491 38.24 17.75 28.35
CA SER A 491 37.63 18.77 29.22
C SER A 491 36.16 18.49 29.56
N ARG A 492 35.41 17.86 28.65
CA ARG A 492 34.01 17.43 28.87
C ARG A 492 33.89 16.23 29.80
N ILE A 493 34.82 15.27 29.70
CA ILE A 493 34.84 14.10 30.61
C ILE A 493 35.11 14.56 32.04
N THR A 494 36.04 15.51 32.23
CA THR A 494 36.39 16.05 33.57
C THR A 494 35.32 16.95 34.20
N SER A 495 34.34 17.45 33.44
CA SER A 495 33.32 18.39 33.95
C SER A 495 32.00 17.73 34.37
N ILE A 496 31.77 16.46 34.02
CA ILE A 496 30.46 15.79 34.18
C ILE A 496 30.39 14.96 35.48
N ASP A 497 31.50 14.47 36.02
CA ASP A 497 31.54 13.79 37.32
C ASP A 497 32.96 13.81 37.95
N PRO A 498 33.20 14.52 39.08
CA PRO A 498 34.49 14.52 39.78
C PRO A 498 34.87 13.17 40.42
N ARG A 499 33.94 12.21 40.53
CA ARG A 499 34.17 10.86 41.06
C ARG A 499 34.44 9.81 39.98
N ALA A 500 34.26 10.14 38.70
CA ALA A 500 34.66 9.28 37.58
C ALA A 500 36.19 9.30 37.33
N VAL A 501 36.93 10.05 38.15
CA VAL A 501 38.40 10.14 38.10
C VAL A 501 39.00 8.97 38.90
N ASN A 502 38.96 7.75 38.35
CA ASN A 502 40.14 6.87 38.38
C ASN A 502 41.01 7.10 37.12
N LEU A 503 40.93 8.30 36.55
CA LEU A 503 41.90 8.82 35.59
C LEU A 503 43.28 8.95 36.25
N GLU A 504 43.37 9.15 37.57
CA GLU A 504 44.63 9.06 38.31
C GLU A 504 45.19 7.62 38.33
N GLU A 505 44.37 6.59 38.57
CA GLU A 505 44.80 5.18 38.50
C GLU A 505 45.34 4.78 37.11
N LEU A 506 44.69 5.23 36.03
CA LEU A 506 45.14 4.97 34.65
C LEU A 506 46.35 5.81 34.21
N LEU A 507 46.58 6.97 34.83
CA LEU A 507 47.74 7.83 34.56
C LEU A 507 48.94 7.53 35.50
N LEU A 508 48.75 6.72 36.54
CA LEU A 508 49.77 6.30 37.51
C LEU A 508 50.48 4.97 37.19
N VAL A 509 50.08 4.25 36.13
CA VAL A 509 50.83 3.06 35.67
C VAL A 509 52.19 3.52 35.12
N ARG A 510 53.23 3.37 35.94
CA ARG A 510 54.63 3.63 35.63
C ARG A 510 55.35 2.35 35.24
#